data_AF-A0A0F7PL55-F1
#
_entry.id   AF-A0A0F7PL55-F1
#
_cell.length_a   1.000
_cell.length_b   1.000
_cell.length_c   1.000
_cell.angle_alpha   90.00
_cell.angle_beta   90.00
_cell.angle_gamma   90.00
#
_symmetry.space_group_name_H-M   'P 1'
#
loop_
_entity.id
_entity.type
_entity.pdbx_description
1 polymer ?
#
loop_
_entity_poly.entity_id
_entity_poly.type
_entity_poly.pdbx_seq_one_letter_code
_entity_poly.pdbx_strand_id
1 'polypeptide(L)' 'MKPTRRTGSAFDRAEAAFKSATSKPVEAAPKPRTVPEGKELVSLRLDRAVLEHFQEDGPGWQDRINAALRAAAGLDGE' A
#
# COMPACT_ATOMS: atom_id res chain seq x y z
N MET A 1 50.80 -32.05 9.48
CA MET A 1 50.27 -31.69 8.14
C MET A 1 49.21 -30.62 8.34
N LYS A 2 49.47 -29.35 7.98
CA LYS A 2 48.48 -28.25 8.15
C LYS A 2 47.43 -28.36 7.04
N PRO A 3 46.12 -28.41 7.32
CA PRO A 3 45.12 -28.47 6.26
C PRO A 3 45.09 -27.15 5.50
N THR A 4 45.09 -27.24 4.17
CA THR A 4 45.12 -26.10 3.25
C THR A 4 43.86 -25.24 3.45
N ARG A 5 44.07 -23.93 3.60
CA ARG A 5 43.00 -22.94 3.82
C ARG A 5 42.15 -22.89 2.55
N ARG A 6 40.85 -23.18 2.68
CA ARG A 6 39.86 -23.12 1.60
C ARG A 6 39.98 -21.77 0.88
N THR A 7 40.45 -21.82 -0.37
CA THR A 7 40.40 -20.75 -1.35
C THR A 7 39.00 -20.16 -1.40
N GLY A 8 38.92 -18.82 -1.40
CA GLY A 8 37.70 -18.00 -1.27
C GLY A 8 36.45 -18.68 -1.82
N SER A 9 35.56 -19.07 -0.92
CA SER A 9 34.54 -20.07 -1.20
C SER A 9 33.33 -19.46 -1.92
N ALA A 10 32.69 -20.27 -2.76
CA ALA A 10 31.46 -19.99 -3.47
C ALA A 10 30.33 -19.40 -2.59
N PHE A 11 30.41 -19.55 -1.27
CA PHE A 11 29.51 -18.91 -0.31
C PHE A 11 29.56 -17.38 -0.37
N ASP A 12 30.73 -16.75 -0.52
CA ASP A 12 30.84 -15.28 -0.61
C ASP A 12 30.14 -14.74 -1.87
N ARG A 13 30.25 -15.46 -3.00
CA ARG A 13 29.54 -15.09 -4.23
C ARG A 13 28.03 -15.32 -4.11
N ALA A 14 27.60 -16.37 -3.42
CA ALA A 14 26.18 -16.66 -3.20
C ALA A 14 25.53 -15.60 -2.29
N GLU A 15 26.21 -15.16 -1.23
CA GLU A 15 25.73 -14.06 -0.38
C GLU A 15 25.64 -12.73 -1.12
N ALA A 16 26.62 -12.42 -1.99
CA ALA A 16 26.59 -11.21 -2.80
C ALA A 16 25.37 -11.19 -3.74
N ALA A 17 25.08 -12.31 -4.40
CA ALA A 17 23.92 -12.43 -5.30
C ALA A 17 22.58 -12.33 -4.56
N PHE A 18 22.49 -12.88 -3.35
CA PHE A 18 21.27 -12.78 -2.53
C PHE A 18 21.02 -11.35 -2.04
N LYS A 19 22.07 -10.63 -1.63
CA LYS A 19 21.96 -9.21 -1.22
C LYS A 19 21.54 -8.28 -2.36
N SER A 20 22.01 -8.52 -3.59
CA SER A 20 21.59 -7.72 -4.75
C SER A 20 20.13 -7.96 -5.16
N ALA A 21 19.62 -9.18 -4.99
CA ALA A 21 18.24 -9.52 -5.38
C ALA A 21 17.18 -9.05 -4.37
N THR A 22 17.55 -8.82 -3.11
CA THR A 22 16.62 -8.37 -2.05
C THR A 22 16.60 -6.85 -1.84
N SER A 23 17.47 -6.11 -2.54
CA SER A 23 17.41 -4.65 -2.56
C SER A 23 16.38 -4.19 -3.59
N LYS A 24 15.11 -4.14 -3.20
CA LYS A 24 14.10 -3.39 -3.95
C LYS A 24 14.48 -1.90 -3.86
N PRO A 25 14.58 -1.16 -4.98
CA PRO A 25 14.71 0.28 -4.95
C PRO A 25 13.50 0.86 -4.21
N VAL A 26 13.76 1.63 -3.15
CA VAL A 26 12.72 2.37 -2.42
C VAL A 26 12.27 3.50 -3.36
N GLU A 27 11.21 3.21 -4.11
CA GLU A 27 10.43 4.20 -4.84
C GLU A 27 9.99 5.30 -3.85
N ALA A 28 10.45 6.52 -4.12
CA ALA A 28 10.03 7.83 -3.60
C ALA A 28 9.24 7.87 -2.29
N ALA A 29 9.82 8.56 -1.29
CA ALA A 29 9.16 8.92 -0.04
C ALA A 29 7.74 9.50 -0.29
N PRO A 30 6.67 8.93 0.28
CA PRO A 30 5.35 9.53 0.17
C PRO A 30 5.37 10.88 0.88
N LYS A 31 4.83 11.91 0.19
CA LYS A 31 4.55 13.26 0.73
C LYS A 31 4.00 13.15 2.15
N PRO A 32 4.32 14.09 3.07
CA PRO A 32 3.93 14.01 4.46
C PRO A 32 2.43 13.73 4.52
N ARG A 33 2.10 12.51 4.96
CA ARG A 33 0.73 12.12 5.26
C ARG A 33 0.38 12.97 6.47
N THR A 34 -0.19 14.15 6.24
CA THR A 34 -1.10 14.78 7.19
C THR A 34 -1.98 13.65 7.63
N VAL A 35 -1.84 13.19 8.87
CA VAL A 35 -2.66 12.09 9.40
C VAL A 35 -4.07 12.64 9.29
N PRO A 36 -4.85 12.23 8.26
CA PRO A 36 -6.22 12.67 8.20
C PRO A 36 -6.85 11.98 9.41
N GLU A 37 -7.77 12.63 10.09
CA GLU A 37 -8.66 11.92 11.01
C GLU A 37 -9.06 10.60 10.34
N GLY A 38 -8.61 9.49 10.94
CA GLY A 38 -8.55 8.21 10.24
C GLY A 38 -9.94 7.80 9.77
N LYS A 39 -10.05 7.23 8.57
CA LYS A 39 -11.30 6.61 8.13
C LYS A 39 -11.60 5.44 9.08
N GLU A 40 -12.73 5.50 9.76
CA GLU A 40 -13.18 4.40 10.61
C GLU A 40 -13.91 3.35 9.76
N LEU A 41 -13.58 2.08 9.97
CA LEU A 41 -14.29 0.98 9.32
C LEU A 41 -15.58 0.71 10.09
N VAL A 42 -16.70 1.11 9.49
CA VAL A 42 -18.04 0.92 10.04
C VAL A 42 -18.88 0.01 9.14
N SER A 43 -19.70 -0.83 9.77
CA SER A 43 -20.64 -1.71 9.06
C SER A 43 -21.96 -0.96 8.79
N LEU A 44 -22.07 -0.35 7.61
CA LEU A 44 -23.30 0.32 7.14
C LEU A 44 -24.01 -0.56 6.09
N ARG A 45 -25.35 -0.58 6.10
CA ARG A 45 -26.14 -1.18 5.02
C ARG A 45 -26.43 -0.14 3.95
N LEU A 46 -26.06 -0.46 2.72
CA LEU A 46 -26.31 0.36 1.53
C LEU A 46 -27.17 -0.44 0.55
N ASP A 47 -28.00 0.27 -0.20
CA ASP A 47 -28.79 -0.34 -1.26
C ASP A 47 -27.90 -0.91 -2.37
N ARG A 48 -28.37 -1.99 -2.99
CA ARG A 48 -27.63 -2.69 -4.04
C ARG A 48 -27.36 -1.79 -5.25
N ALA A 49 -28.36 -1.01 -5.67
CA ALA A 49 -28.23 -0.08 -6.79
C ALA A 49 -27.17 1.00 -6.54
N VAL A 50 -27.05 1.46 -5.28
CA VAL A 50 -26.02 2.44 -4.88
C VAL A 50 -24.64 1.81 -4.96
N LEU A 51 -24.48 0.60 -4.42
CA LEU A 51 -23.20 -0.13 -4.51
C LEU A 51 -22.77 -0.39 -5.96
N GLU A 52 -23.70 -0.84 -6.81
CA GLU A 52 -23.42 -1.08 -8.23
C GLU A 52 -22.97 0.19 -8.93
N HIS A 53 -23.71 1.30 -8.76
CA HIS A 53 -23.34 2.59 -9.34
C HIS A 53 -21.91 3.02 -8.99
N PHE A 54 -21.51 2.93 -7.71
CA PHE A 54 -20.17 3.35 -7.32
C PHE A 54 -19.07 2.35 -7.74
N GLN A 55 -19.39 1.04 -7.78
CA GLN A 55 -18.45 -0.02 -8.16
C GLN A 55 -18.16 -0.06 -9.66
N GLU A 56 -19.12 0.33 -10.52
CA GLU A 56 -18.97 0.39 -11.98
C GLU A 56 -17.80 1.29 -12.40
N ASP A 57 -17.59 2.40 -11.69
CA ASP A 57 -16.48 3.34 -11.92
C ASP A 57 -15.10 2.79 -11.48
N GLY A 58 -15.02 1.53 -11.02
CA GLY A 58 -13.77 0.82 -10.75
C GLY A 58 -13.12 1.14 -9.39
N PRO A 59 -11.80 0.87 -9.23
CA PRO A 59 -11.09 1.03 -7.97
C PRO A 59 -11.27 2.42 -7.34
N GLY A 60 -11.40 2.49 -6.01
CA GLY A 60 -11.63 3.76 -5.30
C GLY A 60 -13.11 4.13 -5.08
N TRP A 61 -14.05 3.23 -5.40
CA TRP A 61 -15.48 3.45 -5.19
C TRP A 61 -15.86 3.81 -3.74
N GLN A 62 -15.13 3.30 -2.74
CA GLN A 62 -15.32 3.65 -1.33
C GLN A 62 -14.96 5.11 -1.03
N ASP A 63 -13.97 5.66 -1.74
CA ASP A 63 -13.59 7.07 -1.57
C ASP A 63 -14.63 7.99 -2.23
N ARG A 64 -15.18 7.58 -3.39
CA ARG A 64 -16.25 8.31 -4.07
C ARG A 64 -17.55 8.33 -3.26
N ILE A 65 -17.97 7.19 -2.72
CA ILE A 65 -19.17 7.17 -1.86
C ILE A 65 -18.96 7.97 -0.59
N ASN A 66 -17.76 7.94 0.00
CA ASN A 66 -17.45 8.77 1.16
C ASN A 66 -17.46 10.28 0.82
N ALA A 67 -16.97 10.67 -0.36
CA ALA A 67 -17.07 12.05 -0.84
C ALA A 67 -18.54 12.47 -1.06
N ALA A 68 -19.36 11.61 -1.65
CA ALA A 68 -20.80 11.89 -1.82
C ALA A 68 -21.52 12.04 -0.47
N LEU A 69 -21.16 11.21 0.52
CA LEU A 69 -21.70 11.32 1.88
C LEU A 69 -21.27 12.62 2.58
N ARG A 70 -20.02 13.06 2.39
CA ARG A 70 -19.55 14.36 2.89
C ARG A 70 -20.30 15.51 2.26
N ALA A 71 -20.52 15.47 0.95
CA ALA A 71 -21.25 16.50 0.24
C ALA A 71 -22.71 16.60 0.73
N ALA A 72 -23.36 15.44 0.89
CA ALA A 72 -24.74 15.37 1.39
C ALA A 72 -24.86 15.82 2.86
N ALA A 73 -23.82 15.58 3.67
CA ALA A 73 -23.75 16.02 5.07
C ALA A 73 -23.32 17.50 5.22
N GLY A 74 -22.98 18.19 4.12
CA GLY A 74 -22.48 19.57 4.16
C GLY A 74 -21.05 19.70 4.71
N LEU A 75 -20.30 18.60 4.75
CA LEU A 75 -18.93 18.56 5.30
C LEU A 75 -17.86 19.02 4.30
N ASP A 76 -18.24 19.29 3.05
CA ASP A 76 -17.34 19.78 1.99
C ASP A 76 -17.29 21.32 1.89
N GLY A 77 -17.92 22.04 2.82
CA GLY A 77 -18.04 23.49 2.79
C GLY A 77 -18.08 24.13 4.17
N GLU A 78 -16.97 24.09 4.89
CA GLU A 78 -16.56 25.08 5.90
C GLU A 78 -15.03 25.16 6.00
#